data_AF-A0A1G8FY16-F1
#
_entry.id   AF-A0A1G8FY16-F1
#
_cell.length_a   1.000
_cell.length_b   1.000
_cell.length_c   1.000
_cell.angle_alpha   90.00
_cell.angle_beta   90.00
_cell.angle_gamma   90.00
#
_symmetry.space_group_name_H-M   'P 1'
#
loop_
_entity.id
_entity.type
_entity.pdbx_description
1 polymer ?
#
loop_
_entity_poly.entity_id
_entity_poly.type
_entity_poly.pdbx_seq_one_letter_code
_entity_poly.pdbx_strand_id
1 'polypeptide(L)'
;MAQIVKRAYRYRFHPTPGQAAELARTFGCVRLVYNKALEERTRAYRLEGRRVSYAESSAALTAWKRGGDYDFLFEVSSVPLQQALRHLQAA
;
A
#
# COMPACT_ATOMS: atom_id res chain seq x y z
N MET A 1 -18.16 -19.39 -37.06
CA MET A 1 -17.85 -18.39 -36.01
C MET A 1 -17.22 -19.13 -34.83
N ALA A 2 -16.04 -18.71 -34.35
CA ALA A 2 -15.39 -19.38 -33.22
C ALA A 2 -16.08 -19.01 -31.90
N GLN A 3 -16.41 -20.02 -31.09
CA GLN A 3 -17.05 -19.85 -29.79
C GLN A 3 -16.03 -19.36 -28.75
N ILE A 4 -16.30 -18.24 -28.09
CA ILE A 4 -15.46 -17.74 -27.00
C ILE A 4 -15.69 -18.61 -25.76
N VAL A 5 -14.69 -19.41 -25.39
CA VAL A 5 -14.71 -20.22 -24.16
C VAL A 5 -14.12 -19.41 -23.02
N LYS A 6 -14.94 -19.10 -22.00
CA LYS A 6 -14.46 -18.49 -20.75
C LYS A 6 -13.76 -19.56 -19.90
N ARG A 7 -12.52 -19.32 -19.50
CA ARG A 7 -11.75 -20.21 -18.62
C ARG A 7 -11.41 -19.48 -17.33
N ALA A 8 -11.47 -20.20 -16.21
CA ALA A 8 -10.98 -19.73 -14.91
C ALA A 8 -9.90 -20.69 -14.42
N TYR A 9 -8.88 -20.14 -13.76
CA TYR A 9 -7.76 -20.91 -13.24
C TYR A 9 -7.60 -20.65 -11.75
N ARG A 10 -7.32 -21.72 -10.99
CA ARG A 10 -7.02 -21.64 -9.56
C ARG A 10 -5.60 -22.14 -9.36
N TYR A 11 -4.76 -21.30 -8.75
CA TYR A 11 -3.38 -21.62 -8.43
C TYR A 11 -3.19 -21.60 -6.91
N ARG A 12 -2.28 -22.45 -6.44
CA ARG A 12 -1.75 -22.38 -5.08
C ARG A 12 -0.28 -22.03 -5.16
N PHE A 13 0.11 -20.99 -4.44
CA PHE A 13 1.50 -20.56 -4.35
C PHE A 13 2.15 -21.16 -3.10
N HIS A 14 3.35 -21.71 -3.26
CA HIS A 14 4.18 -22.27 -2.19
C HIS A 14 5.51 -21.51 -2.16
N PRO A 15 5.61 -20.41 -1.40
CA PRO A 15 6.83 -19.60 -1.36
C PRO A 15 7.99 -20.38 -0.77
N THR A 16 9.20 -20.13 -1.27
CA THR A 16 10.42 -20.46 -0.53
C THR A 16 10.49 -19.64 0.77
N PRO A 17 11.27 -20.04 1.78
CA PRO A 17 11.42 -19.27 3.01
C PRO A 17 11.78 -17.80 2.79
N GLY A 18 12.68 -17.52 1.82
CA GLY A 18 13.05 -16.14 1.44
C GLY A 18 11.90 -15.35 0.83
N GLN A 19 11.11 -15.96 -0.05
CA GLN A 19 9.92 -15.32 -0.63
C GLN A 19 8.85 -15.04 0.43
N ALA A 20 8.63 -15.97 1.37
CA ALA A 20 7.68 -15.78 2.45
C ALA A 20 8.08 -14.60 3.35
N ALA A 21 9.37 -14.48 3.67
CA ALA A 21 9.91 -13.36 4.44
C ALA A 21 9.75 -12.02 3.71
N GLU A 22 10.04 -11.98 2.41
CA GLU A 22 9.86 -10.78 1.58
C GLU A 22 8.40 -10.32 1.51
N LEU A 23 7.48 -11.28 1.32
CA LEU A 23 6.05 -11.00 1.33
C LEU A 23 5.57 -10.50 2.69
N ALA A 24 6.02 -11.13 3.78
CA ALA A 24 5.66 -10.70 5.13
C ALA A 24 6.12 -9.27 5.43
N ARG A 25 7.36 -8.91 5.08
CA ARG A 25 7.86 -7.53 5.17
C ARG A 25 7.01 -6.58 4.32
N THR A 26 6.82 -6.91 3.04
CA THR A 26 6.06 -6.07 2.10
C THR A 26 4.63 -5.82 2.60
N PHE A 27 3.92 -6.86 3.05
CA PHE A 27 2.56 -6.74 3.56
C PHE A 27 2.50 -5.96 4.88
N GLY A 28 3.49 -6.14 5.76
CA GLY A 28 3.64 -5.34 6.97
C GLY A 28 3.77 -3.85 6.67
N CYS A 29 4.67 -3.49 5.74
CA CYS A 29 4.89 -2.12 5.29
C CYS A 29 3.63 -1.52 4.63
N VAL A 30 2.97 -2.27 3.75
CA VAL A 30 1.71 -1.85 3.10
C VAL A 30 0.62 -1.55 4.13
N ARG A 31 0.43 -2.44 5.10
CA ARG A 31 -0.57 -2.26 6.17
C ARG A 31 -0.28 -1.01 7.00
N LEU A 32 0.99 -0.78 7.36
CA LEU A 32 1.41 0.40 8.12
C LEU A 32 1.15 1.69 7.34
N VAL A 33 1.56 1.76 6.07
CA VAL A 33 1.36 2.94 5.21
C VAL A 33 -0.13 3.23 5.02
N TYR A 34 -0.96 2.20 4.78
CA TYR A 34 -2.40 2.37 4.65
C TYR A 34 -3.02 2.97 5.92
N ASN A 35 -2.72 2.38 7.09
CA ASN A 35 -3.29 2.82 8.36
C ASN A 35 -2.85 4.24 8.72
N LYS A 36 -1.58 4.57 8.52
CA LYS A 36 -1.05 5.91 8.80
C LYS A 36 -1.66 6.96 7.88
N ALA A 37 -1.83 6.66 6.60
CA ALA A 37 -2.52 7.56 5.67
C ALA A 37 -4.01 7.72 5.99
N LEU A 38 -4.69 6.64 6.42
CA LEU A 38 -6.09 6.70 6.85
C LEU A 38 -6.25 7.56 8.12
N GLU A 39 -5.32 7.44 9.06
CA GLU A 39 -5.28 8.27 10.27
C GLU A 39 -5.15 9.75 9.92
N GLU A 40 -4.16 10.12 9.08
CA GLU A 40 -3.99 11.51 8.64
C GLU A 40 -5.20 12.05 7.87
N ARG A 41 -5.78 11.25 6.96
CA ARG A 41 -7.01 11.63 6.24
C ARG A 41 -8.17 11.88 7.20
N THR A 42 -8.31 11.01 8.20
CA THR A 42 -9.36 11.12 9.21
C THR A 42 -9.15 12.35 10.09
N ARG A 43 -7.91 12.61 10.52
CA ARG A 43 -7.53 13.78 11.31
C ARG A 43 -7.81 15.08 10.56
N ALA A 44 -7.31 15.18 9.32
CA ALA A 44 -7.50 16.36 8.47
C ALA A 44 -8.98 16.65 8.23
N TYR A 45 -9.80 15.62 8.01
CA TYR A 45 -11.23 15.82 7.84
C TYR A 45 -11.92 16.27 9.14
N ARG A 46 -11.61 15.63 10.28
CA ARG A 46 -12.25 15.96 11.56
C ARG A 46 -11.88 17.33 12.10
N LEU A 47 -10.63 17.75 11.92
CA LEU A 47 -10.12 19.00 12.49
C LEU A 47 -10.24 20.18 11.53
N GLU A 48 -10.08 19.94 10.23
CA GLU A 48 -9.95 21.00 9.23
C GLU A 48 -11.08 20.95 8.19
N GLY A 49 -11.94 19.93 8.20
CA GLY A 49 -12.99 19.74 7.19
C GLY A 49 -12.47 19.40 5.80
N ARG A 50 -11.16 19.17 5.65
CA ARG A 50 -10.51 19.01 4.34
C ARG A 50 -10.33 17.55 3.96
N ARG A 51 -10.31 17.29 2.65
CA ARG A 51 -9.92 16.00 2.08
C ARG A 51 -8.42 16.01 1.80
N VAL A 52 -7.75 14.89 2.06
CA VAL A 52 -6.36 14.65 1.68
C VAL A 52 -6.34 13.95 0.33
N SER A 53 -5.62 14.49 -0.63
CA SER A 53 -5.43 13.92 -1.96
C SER A 53 -4.38 12.81 -1.97
N TYR A 54 -4.36 12.02 -3.06
CA TYR A 54 -3.28 11.07 -3.32
C TYR A 54 -1.91 11.75 -3.36
N ALA A 55 -1.81 12.93 -4.00
CA ALA A 55 -0.54 13.65 -4.14
C ALA A 55 0.04 14.05 -2.78
N GLU A 56 -0.81 14.55 -1.88
CA GLU A 56 -0.42 14.86 -0.50
C GLU A 56 -0.01 13.60 0.26
N SER A 57 -0.78 12.52 0.14
CA SER A 57 -0.45 11.25 0.81
C SER A 57 0.88 10.66 0.31
N SER A 58 1.16 10.79 -0.99
CA SER A 58 2.42 10.35 -1.60
C SER A 58 3.61 11.21 -1.14
N ALA A 59 3.40 12.53 -0.98
CA ALA A 59 4.41 13.42 -0.41
C ALA A 59 4.68 13.09 1.06
N ALA A 60 3.63 12.84 1.85
CA ALA A 60 3.74 12.42 3.25
C ALA A 60 4.51 11.09 3.39
N LEU A 61 4.22 10.09 2.55
CA LEU A 61 5.00 8.84 2.52
C LEU A 61 6.49 9.10 2.27
N THR A 62 6.82 10.00 1.35
CA THR A 62 8.22 10.38 1.08
C THR A 62 8.86 11.02 2.31
N ALA A 63 8.13 11.89 3.02
CA ALA A 63 8.60 12.52 4.24
C ALA A 63 8.80 11.50 5.37
N TRP A 64 7.86 10.58 5.59
CA TRP A 64 7.97 9.53 6.61
C TRP A 64 9.20 8.66 6.40
N LYS A 65 9.45 8.24 5.15
CA LYS A 65 10.64 7.46 4.81
C LYS A 65 11.94 8.21 5.13
N ARG A 66 11.97 9.53 4.94
CA ARG A 66 13.16 10.35 5.24
C ARG A 66 13.35 10.64 6.74
N GLY A 67 12.35 10.38 7.56
CA GLY A 67 12.34 10.72 8.99
C GLY A 67 13.11 9.75 9.90
N GLY A 68 13.70 8.67 9.37
CA GLY A 68 14.45 7.68 10.16
C GLY A 68 13.55 6.62 10.83
N ASP A 69 12.42 7.04 11.42
CA ASP A 69 11.50 6.13 12.14
C ASP A 69 10.91 5.02 11.27
N TYR A 70 10.94 5.18 9.95
CA TYR A 70 10.34 4.28 8.97
C TYR A 70 11.33 3.81 7.90
N ASP A 71 12.62 3.71 8.24
CA ASP A 71 13.67 3.30 7.29
C ASP A 71 13.43 1.94 6.65
N PHE A 72 12.80 1.00 7.36
CA PHE A 72 12.42 -0.31 6.84
C PHE A 72 11.44 -0.24 5.64
N LEU A 73 10.79 0.90 5.40
CA LEU A 73 10.00 1.13 4.18
C LEU A 73 10.86 1.27 2.92
N PHE A 74 12.18 1.43 3.04
CA PHE A 74 13.13 1.35 1.92
C PHE A 74 13.55 -0.08 1.58
N GLU A 75 13.33 -1.03 2.49
CA GLU A 75 13.69 -2.45 2.27
C GLU A 75 12.72 -3.18 1.33
N VAL A 76 11.58 -2.56 1.00
CA VAL A 76 10.56 -3.13 0.12
C VAL A 76 10.32 -2.22 -1.09
N SER A 77 9.76 -2.79 -2.16
CA SER A 77 9.37 -2.02 -3.33
C SER A 77 8.43 -0.87 -2.95
N SER A 78 8.63 0.31 -3.55
CA SER A 78 7.77 1.47 -3.36
C SER A 78 6.39 1.30 -4.01
N VAL A 79 6.27 0.40 -5.00
CA VAL A 79 5.05 0.22 -5.80
C VAL A 79 3.87 -0.27 -4.93
N PRO A 80 3.99 -1.33 -4.11
CA PRO A 80 2.93 -1.72 -3.17
C PRO A 80 2.53 -0.62 -2.19
N LEU A 81 3.48 0.19 -1.71
CA LEU A 81 3.21 1.28 -0.76
C LEU A 81 2.37 2.38 -1.42
N GLN A 82 2.75 2.80 -2.64
CA GLN A 82 1.96 3.77 -3.39
C GLN A 82 0.59 3.21 -3.78
N GLN A 83 0.50 1.92 -4.13
CA GLN A 83 -0.77 1.28 -4.44
C GLN A 83 -1.71 1.25 -3.23
N ALA A 84 -1.19 1.07 -2.01
CA ALA A 84 -1.97 1.16 -0.78
C ALA A 84 -2.66 2.54 -0.64
N LEU A 85 -1.93 3.61 -0.94
CA LEU A 85 -2.49 4.97 -0.94
C LEU A 85 -3.57 5.15 -2.02
N ARG A 86 -3.39 4.53 -3.19
CA ARG A 86 -4.41 4.55 -4.26
C ARG A 86 -5.68 3.80 -3.88
N HIS A 87 -5.54 2.62 -3.28
CA HIS A 87 -6.67 1.87 -2.77
C HIS A 87 -7.42 2.64 -1.69
N LEU A 88 -6.69 3.31 -0.78
CA LEU A 88 -7.31 4.19 0.22
C LEU A 88 -8.07 5.35 -0.44
N GLN A 89 -7.53 5.94 -1.51
CA GLN A 89 -8.19 7.03 -2.24
C GLN A 89 -9.50 6.61 -2.92
N ALA A 90 -9.59 5.35 -3.36
CA ALA A 90 -10.77 4.78 -4.01
C ALA A 90 -11.81 4.19 -3.03
N ALA A 91 -11.47 4.11 -1.73
CA ALA A 91 -12.32 3.63 -0.65
C ALA A 91 -13.08 4.79 0.04
#